data_AF-A0A2B4RDC4-F1
#
_entry.id   AF-A0A2B4RDC4-F1
#
_cell.length_a   1.000
_cell.length_b   1.000
_cell.length_c   1.000
_cell.angle_alpha   90.00
_cell.angle_beta   90.00
_cell.angle_gamma   90.00
#
_symmetry.space_group_name_H-M   'P 1'
#
loop_
_entity.id
_entity.type
_entity.pdbx_description
1 polymer ?
#
loop_
_entity_poly.entity_id
_entity_poly.type
_entity_poly.pdbx_seq_one_letter_code
_entity_poly.pdbx_strand_id
1 'polypeptide(L)'
;MLNKLLAHQAVIDSVEVSKIQVLESVKRQVAYFKQQLGSEEKVVSFYGFDDMRTLKDALTKIETEKQLIAKEKQKIIEKISVSPEEVRVYYKGLEEKNELPEFGDEVSFAQISIAIKPTKEATEKTIDKLNEIRKDLINGSNFKMKALVYSKDPAVIENGGAYTINKESPFVREFKEVAFGLEAGEISKPFKTQFGYHIVKLEKIVGKNLEVRHILMNPEISDDDMKKAREKITAIRDSIKKGLSGKLYYSTIMKCISVELDGNANPHTTSQDGTFTLKLKGALLKNIDDVSTLKNTSSNIKIRFNVLSVIPDTGSRAAFFNELNNDGSLVDNFRRSYLRFETGSSIAGTTLSFTTGVADNADFTVNTHYAVVEGSIPAGTTLKLTKISSSKFRMFLNGKATSHTNADSTSFVVELKDAMFATGTDMTKVYGRKFRVYVNFND
;
A
#
# COMPACT_ATOMS: atom_id res chain seq x y z
N MET A 1 -1.27 -43.53 25.05
CA MET A 1 -2.69 -43.87 25.30
C MET A 1 -3.62 -42.80 24.73
N LEU A 2 -3.58 -41.56 25.23
CA LEU A 2 -4.45 -40.43 24.82
C LEU A 2 -4.70 -40.28 23.31
N ASN A 3 -3.67 -40.28 22.46
CA ASN A 3 -3.84 -40.13 21.01
C ASN A 3 -4.74 -41.21 20.37
N LYS A 4 -4.70 -42.46 20.87
CA LYS A 4 -5.60 -43.52 20.37
C LYS A 4 -7.04 -43.32 20.83
N LEU A 5 -7.24 -42.79 22.03
CA LEU A 5 -8.57 -42.41 22.54
C LEU A 5 -9.16 -41.26 21.72
N LEU A 6 -8.36 -40.24 21.38
CA LEU A 6 -8.79 -39.12 20.53
C LEU A 6 -9.10 -39.57 19.10
N ALA A 7 -8.31 -40.47 18.50
CA ALA A 7 -8.63 -41.04 17.19
C ALA A 7 -9.94 -41.85 17.21
N HIS A 8 -10.19 -42.61 18.29
CA HIS A 8 -11.44 -43.35 18.47
C HIS A 8 -12.63 -42.41 18.72
N GLN A 9 -12.45 -41.36 19.53
CA GLN A 9 -13.48 -40.35 19.76
C GLN A 9 -13.84 -39.64 18.46
N ALA A 10 -12.85 -39.24 17.64
CA ALA A 10 -13.07 -38.63 16.33
C ALA A 10 -13.95 -39.50 15.39
N VAL A 11 -13.86 -40.83 15.49
CA VAL A 11 -14.71 -41.77 14.74
C VAL A 11 -16.13 -41.81 15.30
N ILE A 12 -16.31 -41.82 16.63
CA ILE A 12 -17.63 -41.70 17.28
C ILE A 12 -18.30 -40.36 16.89
N ASP A 13 -17.53 -39.28 16.99
CA ASP A 13 -17.93 -37.90 16.72
C ASP A 13 -18.06 -37.57 15.23
N SER A 14 -17.93 -38.58 14.35
CA SER A 14 -18.08 -38.52 12.90
C SER A 14 -17.23 -37.42 12.23
N VAL A 15 -16.01 -37.23 12.72
CA VAL A 15 -15.06 -36.23 12.22
C VAL A 15 -14.54 -36.64 10.84
N GLU A 16 -14.99 -35.95 9.79
CA GLU A 16 -14.56 -36.24 8.43
C GLU A 16 -13.12 -35.79 8.14
N VAL A 17 -12.35 -36.65 7.47
CA VAL A 17 -11.00 -36.36 6.97
C VAL A 17 -10.96 -36.54 5.45
N SER A 18 -10.41 -35.55 4.74
CA SER A 18 -10.35 -35.59 3.28
C SER A 18 -9.30 -36.58 2.79
N LYS A 19 -9.76 -37.65 2.13
CA LYS A 19 -8.88 -38.67 1.52
C LYS A 19 -7.87 -38.05 0.55
N ILE A 20 -8.24 -36.99 -0.17
CA ILE A 20 -7.34 -36.26 -1.08
C ILE A 20 -6.23 -35.54 -0.30
N GLN A 21 -6.56 -34.90 0.82
CA GLN A 21 -5.55 -34.22 1.67
C GLN A 21 -4.58 -35.21 2.30
N VAL A 22 -5.07 -36.37 2.76
CA VAL A 22 -4.23 -37.46 3.29
C VAL A 22 -3.27 -37.98 2.20
N LEU A 23 -3.77 -38.32 1.02
CA LEU A 23 -2.94 -38.82 -0.08
C LEU A 23 -1.88 -37.81 -0.53
N GLU A 24 -2.21 -36.52 -0.61
CA GLU A 24 -1.23 -35.47 -0.91
C GLU A 24 -0.24 -35.24 0.24
N SER A 25 -0.62 -35.42 1.51
CA SER A 25 0.33 -35.44 2.64
C SER A 25 1.32 -36.58 2.53
N VAL A 26 0.84 -37.82 2.30
CA VAL A 26 1.69 -39.00 2.13
C VAL A 26 2.64 -38.83 0.93
N LYS A 27 2.14 -38.31 -0.18
CA LYS A 27 2.93 -38.00 -1.38
C LYS A 27 4.01 -36.96 -1.12
N ARG A 28 3.71 -35.86 -0.40
CA ARG A 28 4.72 -34.86 0.02
C ARG A 28 5.77 -35.48 0.92
N GLN A 29 5.38 -36.30 1.89
CA GLN A 29 6.29 -36.98 2.81
C GLN A 29 7.24 -37.93 2.06
N VAL A 30 6.71 -38.78 1.17
CA VAL A 30 7.53 -39.66 0.32
C VAL A 30 8.46 -38.85 -0.59
N ALA A 31 7.99 -37.75 -1.19
CA ALA A 31 8.82 -36.89 -2.03
C ALA A 31 9.97 -36.22 -1.25
N TYR A 32 9.71 -35.75 -0.03
CA TYR A 32 10.72 -35.18 0.87
C TYR A 32 11.82 -36.20 1.20
N PHE A 33 11.46 -37.41 1.65
CA PHE A 33 12.45 -38.45 1.94
C PHE A 33 13.15 -38.96 0.68
N LYS A 34 12.47 -38.98 -0.48
CA LYS A 34 13.11 -39.29 -1.78
C LYS A 34 14.17 -38.26 -2.15
N GLN A 35 13.92 -36.97 -1.89
CA GLN A 35 14.91 -35.91 -2.11
C GLN A 35 16.11 -36.03 -1.15
N GLN A 36 15.88 -36.39 0.11
CA GLN A 36 16.93 -36.52 1.12
C GLN A 36 17.76 -37.80 1.00
N LEU A 37 17.16 -38.92 0.59
CA LEU A 37 17.80 -40.24 0.49
C LEU A 37 18.24 -40.62 -0.94
N GLY A 38 17.69 -39.94 -1.95
CA GLY A 38 18.08 -40.00 -3.36
C GLY A 38 17.33 -41.01 -4.24
N SER A 39 16.65 -42.01 -3.68
CA SER A 39 15.89 -43.03 -4.45
C SER A 39 14.68 -43.56 -3.68
N GLU A 40 13.69 -44.14 -4.37
CA GLU A 40 12.44 -44.62 -3.73
C GLU A 40 12.69 -45.90 -2.90
N GLU A 41 13.58 -46.76 -3.36
CA GLU A 41 13.98 -48.00 -2.71
C GLU A 41 14.58 -47.72 -1.32
N LYS A 42 15.38 -46.65 -1.20
CA LYS A 42 15.94 -46.19 0.07
C LYS A 42 14.88 -45.62 1.02
N VAL A 43 13.83 -45.00 0.50
CA VAL A 43 12.69 -44.53 1.33
C VAL A 43 11.93 -45.75 1.88
N VAL A 44 11.67 -46.74 1.03
CA VAL A 44 11.02 -48.00 1.40
C VAL A 44 11.81 -48.74 2.49
N SER A 45 13.12 -48.93 2.29
CA SER A 45 13.99 -49.57 3.29
C SER A 45 14.16 -48.74 4.58
N PHE A 46 14.18 -47.41 4.50
CA PHE A 46 14.31 -46.52 5.66
C PHE A 46 13.11 -46.66 6.62
N TYR A 47 11.90 -46.88 6.10
CA TYR A 47 10.72 -47.14 6.91
C TYR A 47 10.55 -48.61 7.31
N GLY A 48 11.41 -49.52 6.83
CA GLY A 48 11.34 -50.96 7.15
C GLY A 48 10.21 -51.71 6.44
N PHE A 49 9.84 -51.29 5.23
CA PHE A 49 8.87 -51.99 4.38
C PHE A 49 9.57 -52.65 3.18
N ASP A 50 8.91 -53.66 2.59
CA ASP A 50 9.42 -54.36 1.41
C ASP A 50 9.10 -53.65 0.09
N ASP A 51 8.02 -52.86 0.04
CA ASP A 51 7.57 -52.20 -1.18
C ASP A 51 6.90 -50.83 -0.96
N MET A 52 6.81 -50.04 -2.03
CA MET A 52 6.32 -48.65 -1.98
C MET A 52 4.78 -48.55 -1.84
N ARG A 53 4.02 -49.59 -2.19
CA ARG A 53 2.57 -49.62 -2.00
C ARG A 53 2.22 -49.91 -0.54
N THR A 54 2.79 -50.94 0.08
CA THR A 54 2.57 -51.22 1.51
C THR A 54 3.00 -50.06 2.41
N LEU A 55 4.13 -49.40 2.10
CA LEU A 55 4.52 -48.17 2.80
C LEU A 55 3.50 -47.03 2.62
N LYS A 56 3.00 -46.78 1.40
CA LYS A 56 1.97 -45.74 1.16
C LYS A 56 0.66 -46.06 1.87
N ASP A 57 0.23 -47.32 1.91
CA ASP A 57 -0.98 -47.75 2.60
C ASP A 57 -0.84 -47.56 4.13
N ALA A 58 0.32 -47.92 4.71
CA ALA A 58 0.64 -47.69 6.12
C ALA A 58 0.71 -46.20 6.49
N LEU A 59 1.41 -45.38 5.69
CA LEU A 59 1.47 -43.93 5.88
C LEU A 59 0.09 -43.27 5.74
N THR A 60 -0.75 -43.74 4.81
CA THR A 60 -2.13 -43.27 4.63
C THR A 60 -2.97 -43.51 5.89
N LYS A 61 -2.84 -44.68 6.53
CA LYS A 61 -3.50 -44.96 7.80
C LYS A 61 -3.00 -44.04 8.92
N ILE A 62 -1.68 -43.90 9.08
CA ILE A 62 -1.07 -43.07 10.12
C ILE A 62 -1.45 -41.59 9.97
N GLU A 63 -1.41 -41.04 8.75
CA GLU A 63 -1.78 -39.65 8.48
C GLU A 63 -3.30 -39.43 8.65
N THR A 64 -4.14 -40.42 8.34
CA THR A 64 -5.59 -40.38 8.65
C THR A 64 -5.83 -40.30 10.16
N GLU A 65 -5.22 -41.20 10.94
CA GLU A 65 -5.32 -41.19 12.41
C GLU A 65 -4.83 -39.85 13.01
N LYS A 66 -3.72 -39.32 12.50
CA LYS A 66 -3.16 -38.01 12.91
C LYS A 66 -4.10 -36.84 12.59
N GLN A 67 -4.72 -36.82 11.40
CA GLN A 67 -5.68 -35.77 11.02
C GLN A 67 -6.98 -35.85 11.82
N LEU A 68 -7.47 -37.06 12.13
CA LEU A 68 -8.59 -37.29 13.05
C LEU A 68 -8.29 -36.70 14.45
N ILE A 69 -7.13 -37.03 15.02
CA ILE A 69 -6.70 -36.51 16.33
C ILE A 69 -6.60 -34.98 16.33
N ALA A 70 -6.05 -34.39 15.26
CA ALA A 70 -5.89 -32.94 15.16
C ALA A 70 -7.25 -32.22 15.11
N LYS A 71 -8.19 -32.72 14.28
CA LYS A 71 -9.54 -32.17 14.19
C LYS A 71 -10.36 -32.36 15.46
N GLU A 72 -10.22 -33.50 16.14
CA GLU A 72 -10.90 -33.75 17.42
C GLU A 72 -10.39 -32.80 18.52
N LYS A 73 -9.07 -32.60 18.60
CA LYS A 73 -8.50 -31.56 19.49
C LYS A 73 -9.02 -30.17 19.16
N GLN A 74 -9.10 -29.81 17.88
CA GLN A 74 -9.64 -28.52 17.45
C GLN A 74 -11.11 -28.38 17.87
N LYS A 75 -11.96 -29.39 17.64
CA LYS A 75 -13.37 -29.43 18.04
C LYS A 75 -13.58 -29.30 19.55
N ILE A 76 -12.67 -29.84 20.35
CA ILE A 76 -12.66 -29.67 21.82
C ILE A 76 -12.30 -28.21 22.19
N ILE A 77 -11.30 -27.63 21.52
CA ILE A 77 -10.82 -26.26 21.79
C ILE A 77 -11.80 -25.19 21.27
N GLU A 78 -12.50 -25.41 20.17
CA GLU A 78 -13.50 -24.48 19.60
C GLU A 78 -14.66 -24.17 20.58
N LYS A 79 -14.91 -25.06 21.54
CA LYS A 79 -15.91 -24.84 22.61
C LYS A 79 -15.39 -23.95 23.74
N ILE A 80 -14.09 -23.64 23.77
CA ILE A 80 -13.43 -22.84 24.79
C ILE A 80 -13.29 -21.40 24.27
N SER A 81 -14.21 -20.53 24.69
CA SER A 81 -14.09 -19.09 24.51
C SER A 81 -13.40 -18.49 25.73
N VAL A 82 -12.24 -17.84 25.54
CA VAL A 82 -11.53 -17.10 26.60
C VAL A 82 -11.91 -15.63 26.52
N SER A 83 -12.39 -15.06 27.63
CA SER A 83 -12.74 -13.65 27.72
C SER A 83 -11.49 -12.75 27.91
N PRO A 84 -11.54 -11.47 27.50
CA PRO A 84 -10.46 -10.52 27.77
C PRO A 84 -10.13 -10.36 29.26
N GLU A 85 -11.11 -10.57 30.15
CA GLU A 85 -10.91 -10.51 31.60
C GLU A 85 -10.16 -11.73 32.15
N GLU A 86 -10.45 -12.94 31.66
CA GLU A 86 -9.67 -14.13 32.03
C GLU A 86 -8.20 -14.00 31.59
N VAL A 87 -7.96 -13.43 30.40
CA VAL A 87 -6.60 -13.09 29.93
C VAL A 87 -5.94 -12.09 30.89
N ARG A 88 -6.65 -11.01 31.27
CA ARG A 88 -6.13 -9.98 32.19
C ARG A 88 -5.80 -10.55 33.58
N VAL A 89 -6.64 -11.43 34.12
CA VAL A 89 -6.40 -12.12 35.39
C VAL A 89 -5.22 -13.09 35.30
N TYR A 90 -5.11 -13.84 34.20
CA TYR A 90 -3.98 -14.74 33.96
C TYR A 90 -2.64 -13.99 33.93
N TYR A 91 -2.54 -12.90 33.16
CA TYR A 91 -1.30 -12.11 33.08
C TYR A 91 -0.96 -11.40 34.40
N LYS A 92 -1.95 -10.92 35.17
CA LYS A 92 -1.71 -10.43 36.54
C LYS A 92 -1.19 -11.52 37.47
N GLY A 93 -1.71 -12.74 37.36
CA GLY A 93 -1.21 -13.89 38.13
C GLY A 93 0.23 -14.29 37.76
N LEU A 94 0.67 -14.02 36.53
CA LEU A 94 2.08 -14.16 36.13
C LEU A 94 2.94 -13.01 36.67
N GLU A 95 2.42 -11.78 36.67
CA GLU A 95 3.08 -10.59 37.25
C GLU A 95 3.32 -10.77 38.77
N GLU A 96 2.30 -11.17 39.52
CA GLU A 96 2.38 -11.45 40.97
C GLU A 96 3.37 -12.56 41.33
N LYS A 97 3.63 -13.50 40.42
CA LYS A 97 4.60 -14.59 40.59
C LYS A 97 5.97 -14.30 40.00
N ASN A 98 6.15 -13.17 39.32
CA ASN A 98 7.35 -12.86 38.53
C ASN A 98 7.65 -13.94 37.47
N GLU A 99 6.60 -14.50 36.85
CA GLU A 99 6.62 -15.52 35.78
C GLU A 99 6.25 -14.92 34.40
N LEU A 100 6.26 -13.58 34.27
CA LEU A 100 6.00 -12.92 32.99
C LEU A 100 7.05 -13.31 31.93
N PRO A 101 6.66 -13.59 30.67
CA PRO A 101 7.63 -13.83 29.61
C PRO A 101 8.51 -12.60 29.37
N GLU A 102 9.83 -12.77 29.49
CA GLU A 102 10.79 -11.76 29.06
C GLU A 102 10.84 -11.73 27.52
N PHE A 103 10.31 -10.65 26.94
CA PHE A 103 10.56 -10.31 25.55
C PHE A 103 11.89 -9.56 25.48
N GLY A 104 12.81 -10.03 24.62
CA GLY A 104 14.03 -9.27 24.32
C GLY A 104 13.72 -7.97 23.58
N ASP A 105 14.66 -7.02 23.57
CA ASP A 105 14.49 -5.71 22.96
C ASP A 105 14.03 -5.79 21.50
N GLU A 106 12.79 -5.38 21.22
CA GLU A 106 12.25 -5.30 19.86
C GLU A 106 12.79 -4.07 19.12
N VAL A 107 13.82 -4.27 18.29
CA VAL A 107 14.42 -3.20 17.49
C VAL A 107 13.62 -2.97 16.20
N SER A 108 12.77 -1.94 16.21
CA SER A 108 12.16 -1.40 14.99
C SER A 108 13.14 -0.50 14.24
N PHE A 109 13.38 -0.75 12.96
CA PHE A 109 14.25 0.06 12.10
C PHE A 109 13.55 0.51 10.81
N ALA A 110 13.89 1.71 10.35
CA ALA A 110 13.44 2.25 9.07
C ALA A 110 14.63 2.38 8.10
N GLN A 111 14.51 1.80 6.90
CA GLN A 111 15.54 1.89 5.86
C GLN A 111 15.12 2.90 4.78
N ILE A 112 16.05 3.79 4.41
CA ILE A 112 15.94 4.64 3.22
C ILE A 112 16.98 4.16 2.20
N SER A 113 16.50 3.76 1.03
CA SER A 113 17.34 3.37 -0.11
C SER A 113 17.09 4.31 -1.30
N ILE A 114 18.15 4.58 -2.08
CA ILE A 114 18.04 5.26 -3.38
C ILE A 114 18.59 4.32 -4.44
N ALA A 115 17.72 3.86 -5.34
CA ALA A 115 18.14 3.08 -6.49
C ALA A 115 18.84 3.99 -7.51
N ILE A 116 20.14 3.81 -7.69
CA ILE A 116 20.91 4.46 -8.76
C ILE A 116 20.70 3.65 -10.04
N LYS A 117 20.29 4.30 -11.12
CA LYS A 117 20.19 3.68 -12.44
C LYS A 117 21.51 3.92 -13.18
N PRO A 118 22.19 2.89 -13.69
CA PRO A 118 23.40 3.09 -14.49
C PRO A 118 23.09 3.87 -15.76
N THR A 119 24.09 4.57 -16.29
CA THR A 119 23.96 5.28 -17.56
C THR A 119 23.76 4.30 -18.72
N LYS A 120 23.25 4.80 -19.87
CA LYS A 120 23.14 4.00 -21.09
C LYS A 120 24.51 3.48 -21.53
N GLU A 121 25.52 4.34 -21.54
CA GLU A 121 26.89 4.00 -21.91
C GLU A 121 27.50 2.89 -21.02
N ALA A 122 27.35 2.97 -19.68
CA ALA A 122 27.83 1.92 -18.78
C ALA A 122 27.08 0.59 -18.99
N THR A 123 25.79 0.67 -19.35
CA THR A 123 24.97 -0.49 -19.71
C THR A 123 25.43 -1.13 -21.02
N GLU A 124 25.68 -0.33 -22.05
CA GLU A 124 26.17 -0.76 -23.37
C GLU A 124 27.55 -1.41 -23.25
N LYS A 125 28.51 -0.76 -22.57
CA LYS A 125 29.85 -1.34 -22.26
C LYS A 125 29.78 -2.70 -21.58
N THR A 126 28.79 -2.92 -20.71
CA THR A 126 28.58 -4.21 -20.04
C THR A 126 28.06 -5.29 -20.98
N ILE A 127 27.12 -4.92 -21.85
CA ILE A 127 26.58 -5.82 -22.88
C ILE A 127 27.69 -6.19 -23.89
N ASP A 128 28.50 -5.21 -24.30
CA ASP A 128 29.63 -5.43 -25.20
C ASP A 128 30.69 -6.34 -24.57
N LYS A 129 31.00 -6.16 -23.29
CA LYS A 129 31.93 -7.05 -22.58
C LYS A 129 31.39 -8.47 -22.43
N LEU A 130 30.09 -8.64 -22.18
CA LEU A 130 29.44 -9.96 -22.19
C LEU A 130 29.44 -10.59 -23.59
N ASN A 131 29.30 -9.80 -24.67
CA ASN A 131 29.42 -10.27 -26.05
C ASN A 131 30.85 -10.70 -26.40
N GLU A 132 31.87 -9.97 -25.92
CA GLU A 132 33.29 -10.34 -26.03
C GLU A 132 33.55 -11.68 -25.33
N ILE A 133 33.15 -11.80 -24.06
CA ILE A 133 33.26 -13.05 -23.29
C ILE A 133 32.52 -14.19 -24.00
N ARG A 134 31.31 -13.96 -24.51
CA ARG A 134 30.55 -14.96 -25.29
C ARG A 134 31.33 -15.42 -26.52
N LYS A 135 31.96 -14.52 -27.27
CA LYS A 135 32.80 -14.86 -28.44
C LYS A 135 33.98 -15.74 -28.04
N ASP A 136 34.68 -15.39 -26.97
CA ASP A 136 35.80 -16.18 -26.44
C ASP A 136 35.37 -17.59 -26.02
N LEU A 137 34.20 -17.73 -25.41
CA LEU A 137 33.63 -19.01 -24.99
C LEU A 137 33.22 -19.89 -26.18
N ILE A 138 32.66 -19.29 -27.23
CA ILE A 138 32.37 -19.99 -28.51
C ILE A 138 33.68 -20.47 -29.16
N ASN A 139 34.76 -19.70 -29.04
CA ASN A 139 36.10 -20.08 -29.50
C ASN A 139 36.80 -21.12 -28.59
N GLY A 140 36.10 -21.72 -27.62
CA GLY A 140 36.64 -22.80 -26.77
C GLY A 140 37.26 -22.35 -25.45
N SER A 141 37.14 -21.08 -25.03
CA SER A 141 37.62 -20.64 -23.72
C SER A 141 36.91 -21.36 -22.57
N ASN A 142 37.64 -21.62 -21.48
CA ASN A 142 37.08 -22.29 -20.31
C ASN A 142 36.04 -21.39 -19.59
N PHE A 143 34.78 -21.85 -19.56
CA PHE A 143 33.67 -21.12 -18.95
C PHE A 143 33.88 -20.86 -17.45
N LYS A 144 34.35 -21.86 -16.68
CA LYS A 144 34.61 -21.70 -15.24
C LYS A 144 35.65 -20.61 -14.99
N MET A 145 36.70 -20.52 -15.80
CA MET A 145 37.72 -19.47 -15.68
C MET A 145 37.16 -18.08 -15.99
N LYS A 146 36.40 -17.92 -17.09
CA LYS A 146 35.74 -16.65 -17.40
C LYS A 146 34.72 -16.24 -16.31
N ALA A 147 33.98 -17.20 -15.75
CA ALA A 147 33.07 -16.95 -14.65
C ALA A 147 33.81 -16.46 -13.39
N LEU A 148 34.88 -17.14 -12.96
CA LEU A 148 35.67 -16.75 -11.79
C LEU A 148 36.32 -15.36 -11.91
N VAL A 149 36.67 -14.92 -13.13
CA VAL A 149 37.31 -13.61 -13.36
C VAL A 149 36.29 -12.47 -13.50
N TYR A 150 35.17 -12.69 -14.20
CA TYR A 150 34.26 -11.61 -14.59
C TYR A 150 32.90 -11.60 -13.90
N SER A 151 32.45 -12.74 -13.33
CA SER A 151 31.11 -12.82 -12.74
C SER A 151 31.02 -12.06 -11.42
N LYS A 152 29.86 -11.44 -11.18
CA LYS A 152 29.48 -10.76 -9.93
C LYS A 152 28.51 -11.58 -9.08
N ASP A 153 28.18 -12.81 -9.48
CA ASP A 153 27.47 -13.77 -8.63
C ASP A 153 28.42 -14.29 -7.53
N PRO A 154 28.12 -14.08 -6.23
CA PRO A 154 29.01 -14.49 -5.14
C PRO A 154 29.26 -16.01 -5.08
N ALA A 155 28.30 -16.84 -5.50
CA ALA A 155 28.43 -18.30 -5.42
C ALA A 155 29.37 -18.90 -6.49
N VAL A 156 29.80 -18.09 -7.48
CA VAL A 156 30.72 -18.52 -8.56
C VAL A 156 32.07 -18.99 -8.02
N ILE A 157 32.52 -18.47 -6.88
CA ILE A 157 33.76 -18.89 -6.22
C ILE A 157 33.70 -20.39 -5.88
N GLU A 158 32.56 -20.86 -5.40
CA GLU A 158 32.35 -22.25 -4.98
C GLU A 158 31.94 -23.15 -6.16
N ASN A 159 30.92 -22.76 -6.93
CA ASN A 159 30.31 -23.61 -7.96
C ASN A 159 30.90 -23.41 -9.38
N GLY A 160 31.75 -22.41 -9.59
CA GLY A 160 32.29 -22.09 -10.92
C GLY A 160 31.23 -21.66 -11.94
N GLY A 161 30.18 -20.99 -11.45
CA GLY A 161 28.99 -20.57 -12.19
C GLY A 161 27.97 -21.68 -12.48
N ALA A 162 28.18 -22.91 -11.99
CA ALA A 162 27.32 -24.06 -12.30
C ALA A 162 26.07 -24.14 -11.42
N TYR A 163 24.93 -24.40 -12.07
CA TYR A 163 23.65 -24.62 -11.41
C TYR A 163 22.88 -25.76 -12.09
N THR A 164 22.12 -26.51 -11.30
CA THR A 164 21.09 -27.42 -11.81
C THR A 164 19.73 -26.73 -11.67
N ILE A 165 19.03 -26.53 -12.77
CA ILE A 165 17.75 -25.81 -12.80
C ILE A 165 16.63 -26.71 -13.33
N ASN A 166 15.42 -26.52 -12.82
CA ASN A 166 14.19 -27.08 -13.36
C ASN A 166 13.04 -26.06 -13.21
N LYS A 167 11.82 -26.42 -13.65
CA LYS A 167 10.66 -25.50 -13.63
C LYS A 167 10.32 -24.99 -12.21
N GLU A 168 10.45 -25.87 -11.22
CA GLU A 168 10.15 -25.63 -9.80
C GLU A 168 11.28 -24.88 -9.07
N SER A 169 12.47 -24.78 -9.68
CA SER A 169 13.63 -24.12 -9.06
C SER A 169 13.40 -22.62 -8.84
N PRO A 170 13.92 -22.02 -7.74
CA PRO A 170 13.64 -20.65 -7.31
C PRO A 170 14.40 -19.57 -8.12
N PHE A 171 14.64 -19.80 -9.41
CA PHE A 171 15.24 -18.84 -10.33
C PHE A 171 14.18 -17.89 -10.89
N VAL A 172 14.61 -16.65 -11.17
CA VAL A 172 13.78 -15.63 -11.83
C VAL A 172 13.32 -16.10 -13.21
N ARG A 173 12.12 -15.65 -13.60
CA ARG A 173 11.43 -16.12 -14.81
C ARG A 173 12.27 -15.90 -16.07
N GLU A 174 12.88 -14.73 -16.21
CA GLU A 174 13.69 -14.32 -17.36
C GLU A 174 14.91 -15.24 -17.55
N PHE A 175 15.53 -15.69 -16.45
CA PHE A 175 16.65 -16.64 -16.50
C PHE A 175 16.18 -18.04 -16.91
N LYS A 176 15.03 -18.49 -16.38
CA LYS A 176 14.45 -19.78 -16.80
C LYS A 176 14.03 -19.75 -18.27
N GLU A 177 13.38 -18.70 -18.74
CA GLU A 177 12.96 -18.55 -20.15
C GLU A 177 14.14 -18.65 -21.12
N VAL A 178 15.25 -17.98 -20.85
CA VAL A 178 16.45 -18.09 -21.69
C VAL A 178 17.08 -19.48 -21.57
N ALA A 179 17.31 -19.98 -20.36
CA ALA A 179 18.02 -21.25 -20.16
C ALA A 179 17.26 -22.48 -20.70
N PHE A 180 15.92 -22.48 -20.63
CA PHE A 180 15.08 -23.53 -21.26
C PHE A 180 14.91 -23.37 -22.78
N GLY A 181 15.31 -22.23 -23.35
CA GLY A 181 15.29 -21.98 -24.79
C GLY A 181 16.60 -22.29 -25.51
N LEU A 182 17.64 -22.74 -24.80
CA LEU A 182 18.93 -23.11 -25.38
C LEU A 182 19.02 -24.59 -25.77
N GLU A 183 19.84 -24.88 -26.77
CA GLU A 183 20.29 -26.23 -27.09
C GLU A 183 21.52 -26.65 -26.24
N ALA A 184 21.76 -27.95 -26.10
CA ALA A 184 22.88 -28.45 -25.31
C ALA A 184 24.23 -28.07 -25.96
N GLY A 185 25.08 -27.39 -25.19
CA GLY A 185 26.33 -26.76 -25.66
C GLY A 185 26.19 -25.29 -26.05
N GLU A 186 24.97 -24.78 -26.26
CA GLU A 186 24.73 -23.41 -26.71
C GLU A 186 24.99 -22.36 -25.61
N ILE A 187 25.38 -21.15 -26.04
CA ILE A 187 25.61 -19.99 -25.17
C ILE A 187 24.69 -18.83 -25.60
N SER A 188 23.82 -18.40 -24.67
CA SER A 188 22.86 -17.33 -24.89
C SER A 188 23.52 -16.01 -25.31
N LYS A 189 22.74 -15.14 -25.96
CA LYS A 189 23.06 -13.71 -26.02
C LYS A 189 22.97 -13.09 -24.60
N PRO A 190 23.58 -11.92 -24.34
CA PRO A 190 23.39 -11.20 -23.08
C PRO A 190 21.92 -10.84 -22.87
N PHE A 191 21.38 -11.17 -21.70
CA PHE A 191 19.98 -10.87 -21.32
C PHE A 191 19.92 -10.24 -19.92
N LYS A 192 18.81 -9.55 -19.62
CA LYS A 192 18.67 -8.79 -18.38
C LYS A 192 17.76 -9.51 -17.38
N THR A 193 18.12 -9.46 -16.10
CA THR A 193 17.23 -9.79 -14.97
C THR A 193 17.28 -8.67 -13.92
N GLN A 194 16.56 -8.84 -12.81
CA GLN A 194 16.67 -7.93 -11.66
C GLN A 194 18.07 -7.86 -11.04
N PHE A 195 18.91 -8.88 -11.25
CA PHE A 195 20.25 -8.96 -10.66
C PHE A 195 21.34 -8.33 -11.53
N GLY A 196 21.09 -8.10 -12.83
CA GLY A 196 22.08 -7.56 -13.77
C GLY A 196 21.91 -8.13 -15.19
N TYR A 197 23.01 -8.17 -15.95
CA TYR A 197 23.07 -8.80 -17.27
C TYR A 197 23.77 -10.15 -17.19
N HIS A 198 23.25 -11.13 -17.91
CA HIS A 198 23.65 -12.53 -17.81
C HIS A 198 23.98 -13.07 -19.19
N ILE A 199 24.96 -13.98 -19.25
CA ILE A 199 25.05 -15.01 -20.30
C ILE A 199 24.97 -16.37 -19.62
N VAL A 200 24.26 -17.31 -20.25
CA VAL A 200 24.11 -18.68 -19.76
C VAL A 200 24.48 -19.67 -20.86
N LYS A 201 25.22 -20.72 -20.48
CA LYS A 201 25.52 -21.90 -21.30
C LYS A 201 24.71 -23.07 -20.76
N LEU A 202 24.04 -23.82 -21.64
CA LEU A 202 23.48 -25.12 -21.29
C LEU A 202 24.57 -26.18 -21.50
N GLU A 203 24.97 -26.91 -20.45
CA GLU A 203 25.97 -27.98 -20.57
C GLU A 203 25.33 -29.28 -21.02
N LYS A 204 24.22 -29.69 -20.38
CA LYS A 204 23.44 -30.88 -20.73
C LYS A 204 22.04 -30.85 -20.11
N ILE A 205 21.15 -31.66 -20.67
CA ILE A 205 19.79 -31.89 -20.18
C ILE A 205 19.75 -33.29 -19.53
N VAL A 206 19.31 -33.37 -18.27
CA VAL A 206 19.21 -34.62 -17.50
C VAL A 206 17.76 -34.79 -17.04
N GLY A 207 16.94 -35.45 -17.86
CA GLY A 207 15.52 -35.62 -17.63
C GLY A 207 14.77 -34.29 -17.62
N LYS A 208 14.28 -33.85 -16.44
CA LYS A 208 13.61 -32.55 -16.25
C LYS A 208 14.55 -31.43 -15.77
N ASN A 209 15.81 -31.75 -15.50
CA ASN A 209 16.81 -30.82 -15.00
C ASN A 209 17.75 -30.39 -16.13
N LEU A 210 18.14 -29.12 -16.14
CA LEU A 210 19.15 -28.56 -17.02
C LEU A 210 20.38 -28.25 -16.16
N GLU A 211 21.54 -28.75 -16.55
CA GLU A 211 22.82 -28.32 -15.96
C GLU A 211 23.34 -27.15 -16.78
N VAL A 212 23.42 -25.97 -16.16
CA VAL A 212 23.80 -24.71 -16.80
C VAL A 212 25.01 -24.09 -16.13
N ARG A 213 25.78 -23.29 -16.86
CA ARG A 213 26.74 -22.34 -16.29
C ARG A 213 26.38 -20.92 -16.67
N HIS A 214 26.54 -19.96 -15.77
CA HIS A 214 26.25 -18.56 -16.07
C HIS A 214 27.35 -17.60 -15.61
N ILE A 215 27.35 -16.41 -16.22
CA ILE A 215 28.15 -15.25 -15.82
C ILE A 215 27.20 -14.08 -15.66
N LEU A 216 27.20 -13.46 -14.49
CA LEU A 216 26.45 -12.24 -14.16
C LEU A 216 27.41 -11.05 -14.20
N MET A 217 27.07 -9.99 -14.92
CA MET A 217 27.75 -8.69 -14.85
C MET A 217 26.76 -7.56 -14.55
N ASN A 218 27.18 -6.65 -13.69
CA ASN A 218 26.46 -5.43 -13.36
C ASN A 218 27.10 -4.25 -14.09
N PRO A 219 26.31 -3.33 -14.67
CA PRO A 219 26.84 -2.07 -15.15
C PRO A 219 27.52 -1.30 -14.04
N GLU A 220 28.72 -0.81 -14.33
CA GLU A 220 29.46 0.04 -13.41
C GLU A 220 28.68 1.34 -13.17
N ILE A 221 28.56 1.72 -11.90
CA ILE A 221 27.98 3.00 -11.50
C ILE A 221 29.16 3.96 -11.33
N SER A 222 29.09 5.13 -11.96
CA SER A 222 30.14 6.15 -11.82
C SER A 222 30.34 6.54 -10.36
N ASP A 223 31.59 6.73 -9.93
CA ASP A 223 31.92 7.28 -8.61
C ASP A 223 31.22 8.62 -8.34
N ASP A 224 30.97 9.42 -9.38
CA ASP A 224 30.24 10.69 -9.28
C ASP A 224 28.74 10.47 -9.02
N ASP A 225 28.12 9.44 -9.62
CA ASP A 225 26.73 9.08 -9.34
C ASP A 225 26.58 8.45 -7.94
N MET A 226 27.54 7.61 -7.54
CA MET A 226 27.64 7.10 -6.16
C MET A 226 27.81 8.25 -5.15
N LYS A 227 28.65 9.23 -5.46
CA LYS A 227 28.86 10.43 -4.65
C LYS A 227 27.58 11.26 -4.53
N LYS A 228 26.92 11.61 -5.65
CA LYS A 228 25.63 12.33 -5.64
C LYS A 228 24.54 11.60 -4.85
N ALA A 229 24.44 10.27 -5.00
CA ALA A 229 23.50 9.47 -4.23
C ALA A 229 23.84 9.46 -2.73
N ARG A 230 25.12 9.36 -2.37
CA ARG A 230 25.59 9.43 -0.98
C ARG A 230 25.35 10.80 -0.37
N GLU A 231 25.62 11.89 -1.10
CA GLU A 231 25.31 13.26 -0.70
C GLU A 231 23.80 13.43 -0.45
N LYS A 232 22.96 12.93 -1.37
CA LYS A 232 21.50 12.98 -1.23
C LYS A 232 20.99 12.17 -0.03
N ILE A 233 21.46 10.94 0.18
CA ILE A 233 21.12 10.14 1.37
C ILE A 233 21.63 10.80 2.64
N THR A 234 22.81 11.41 2.62
CA THR A 234 23.38 12.11 3.78
C THR A 234 22.59 13.37 4.11
N ALA A 235 22.19 14.17 3.11
CA ALA A 235 21.30 15.30 3.31
C ALA A 235 19.92 14.89 3.87
N ILE A 236 19.34 13.79 3.39
CA ILE A 236 18.09 13.23 3.94
C ILE A 236 18.31 12.77 5.39
N ARG A 237 19.35 11.98 5.66
CA ARG A 237 19.73 11.53 7.01
C ARG A 237 19.93 12.71 7.95
N ASP A 238 20.62 13.76 7.52
CA ASP A 238 20.90 14.93 8.33
C ASP A 238 19.65 15.77 8.55
N SER A 239 18.72 15.82 7.58
CA SER A 239 17.39 16.43 7.76
C SER A 239 16.48 15.64 8.72
N ILE A 240 16.76 14.37 8.94
CA ILE A 240 16.09 13.53 9.95
C ILE A 240 16.81 13.68 11.31
N LYS A 241 18.15 13.62 11.33
CA LYS A 241 19.01 13.67 12.53
C LYS A 241 19.04 15.03 13.22
N LYS A 242 19.04 16.14 12.45
CA LYS A 242 18.86 17.50 13.00
C LYS A 242 17.43 17.72 13.52
N GLY A 243 16.63 16.67 13.50
CA GLY A 243 15.19 16.72 13.47
C GLY A 243 14.69 17.21 12.11
N LEU A 244 13.51 16.70 11.81
CA LEU A 244 12.32 17.44 11.41
C LEU A 244 12.01 18.69 12.29
N SER A 245 13.02 19.26 12.93
CA SER A 245 12.96 20.27 14.00
C SER A 245 12.41 21.59 13.47
N GLY A 246 11.57 22.21 14.28
CA GLY A 246 10.79 23.39 13.86
C GLY A 246 9.73 23.04 12.83
N LYS A 247 10.09 22.95 11.54
CA LYS A 247 9.11 23.10 10.45
C LYS A 247 8.10 21.97 10.29
N LEU A 248 8.51 20.70 10.29
CA LEU A 248 7.53 19.60 10.16
C LEU A 248 6.94 19.22 11.51
N TYR A 249 7.78 19.07 12.55
CA TYR A 249 7.33 18.62 13.87
C TYR A 249 6.29 19.57 14.49
N TYR A 250 6.44 20.89 14.39
CA TYR A 250 5.41 21.85 14.86
C TYR A 250 4.12 21.75 14.05
N SER A 251 4.20 21.60 12.73
CA SER A 251 3.01 21.46 11.87
C SER A 251 2.23 20.16 12.12
N THR A 252 2.91 19.12 12.61
CA THR A 252 2.30 17.86 13.04
C THR A 252 1.77 17.97 14.47
N ILE A 253 2.57 18.49 15.42
CA ILE A 253 2.14 18.68 16.81
C ILE A 253 0.92 19.59 16.91
N MET A 254 0.88 20.74 16.23
CA MET A 254 -0.28 21.65 16.25
C MET A 254 -1.50 21.08 15.50
N LYS A 255 -1.36 19.99 14.72
CA LYS A 255 -2.48 19.19 14.22
C LYS A 255 -2.91 18.09 15.19
N CYS A 256 -2.06 17.71 16.14
CA CYS A 256 -2.30 16.65 17.11
C CYS A 256 -2.69 17.18 18.50
N ILE A 257 -2.49 18.46 18.81
CA ILE A 257 -3.01 19.10 20.02
C ILE A 257 -4.49 19.45 19.78
N SER A 258 -5.39 18.61 20.29
CA SER A 258 -6.75 19.04 20.61
C SER A 258 -6.73 19.93 21.85
N VAL A 259 -7.55 20.98 21.85
CA VAL A 259 -7.84 21.78 23.04
C VAL A 259 -9.32 21.60 23.32
N GLU A 260 -9.65 20.71 24.24
CA GLU A 260 -11.01 20.53 24.74
C GLU A 260 -11.23 21.47 25.94
N LEU A 261 -12.42 22.07 26.00
CA LEU A 261 -12.86 22.93 27.09
C LEU A 261 -14.07 22.26 27.74
N ASP A 262 -13.85 21.61 28.88
CA ASP A 262 -14.93 21.03 29.65
C ASP A 262 -15.69 22.10 30.44
N GLY A 263 -16.94 22.33 30.04
CA GLY A 263 -17.88 23.21 30.74
C GLY A 263 -18.78 24.00 29.80
N ASN A 264 -20.04 24.18 30.20
CA ASN A 264 -20.99 25.02 29.47
C ASN A 264 -20.73 26.50 29.74
N ALA A 265 -20.65 27.31 28.69
CA ALA A 265 -20.63 28.77 28.83
C ALA A 265 -22.03 29.27 29.25
N ASN A 266 -22.09 30.14 30.25
CA ASN A 266 -23.34 30.78 30.69
C ASN A 266 -23.99 31.55 29.53
N PRO A 267 -25.34 31.62 29.41
CA PRO A 267 -25.99 32.32 28.30
C PRO A 267 -25.59 33.81 28.22
N HIS A 268 -25.24 34.29 27.02
CA HIS A 268 -24.95 35.69 26.75
C HIS A 268 -25.68 36.19 25.50
N THR A 269 -26.14 37.44 25.55
CA THR A 269 -26.99 38.08 24.52
C THR A 269 -26.19 38.73 23.39
N THR A 270 -24.86 38.79 23.51
CA THR A 270 -23.95 39.37 22.53
C THR A 270 -22.70 38.50 22.38
N SER A 271 -22.09 38.51 21.18
CA SER A 271 -20.86 37.77 20.91
C SER A 271 -19.70 38.32 21.75
N GLN A 272 -19.02 37.44 22.48
CA GLN A 272 -17.82 37.78 23.26
C GLN A 272 -16.59 37.10 22.66
N ASP A 273 -15.59 37.91 22.32
CA ASP A 273 -14.30 37.45 21.79
C ASP A 273 -13.30 37.28 22.94
N GLY A 274 -12.97 36.02 23.27
CA GLY A 274 -11.88 35.69 24.18
C GLY A 274 -10.56 35.47 23.43
N THR A 275 -9.47 36.02 23.95
CA THR A 275 -8.11 35.67 23.51
C THR A 275 -7.28 35.22 24.69
N PHE A 276 -6.70 34.01 24.59
CA PHE A 276 -5.63 33.58 25.45
C PHE A 276 -4.46 33.04 24.64
N THR A 277 -3.26 33.23 25.19
CA THR A 277 -2.01 32.87 24.51
C THR A 277 -1.51 31.56 25.10
N LEU A 278 -1.58 30.48 24.32
CA LEU A 278 -0.91 29.24 24.70
C LEU A 278 0.59 29.39 24.43
N LYS A 279 1.41 29.19 25.47
CA LYS A 279 2.87 29.15 25.37
C LYS A 279 3.35 27.75 25.70
N LEU A 280 4.01 27.10 24.75
CA LEU A 280 4.68 25.82 24.98
C LEU A 280 5.83 26.03 25.98
N LYS A 281 5.90 25.20 27.01
CA LYS A 281 7.06 25.10 27.93
C LYS A 281 7.87 23.86 27.57
N GLY A 282 9.20 23.93 27.73
CA GLY A 282 10.13 22.83 27.40
C GLY A 282 9.77 21.49 28.05
N ALA A 283 9.21 21.50 29.26
CA ALA A 283 8.77 20.30 29.98
C ALA A 283 7.72 19.43 29.25
N LEU A 284 7.05 19.93 28.20
CA LEU A 284 6.13 19.16 27.35
C LEU A 284 6.82 18.48 26.15
N LEU A 285 8.13 18.70 25.95
CA LEU A 285 8.91 18.22 24.81
C LEU A 285 10.08 17.37 25.31
N LYS A 286 10.04 16.05 25.03
CA LYS A 286 11.11 15.13 25.40
C LYS A 286 12.42 15.56 24.72
N ASN A 287 13.44 15.85 25.52
CA ASN A 287 14.79 16.30 25.10
C ASN A 287 14.87 17.72 24.48
N ILE A 288 13.98 18.65 24.85
CA ILE A 288 14.11 20.09 24.50
C ILE A 288 13.88 20.96 25.74
N ASP A 289 14.96 21.24 26.48
CA ASP A 289 14.89 22.01 27.74
C ASP A 289 14.67 23.52 27.51
N ASP A 290 15.25 24.08 26.43
CA ASP A 290 15.06 25.48 26.05
C ASP A 290 14.32 25.63 24.71
N VAL A 291 13.10 26.16 24.79
CA VAL A 291 12.24 26.48 23.65
C VAL A 291 12.51 27.86 23.03
N SER A 292 13.36 28.71 23.63
CA SER A 292 13.67 30.07 23.14
C SER A 292 14.23 30.11 21.71
N THR A 293 14.88 29.03 21.29
CA THR A 293 15.50 28.86 19.97
C THR A 293 14.48 28.56 18.85
N LEU A 294 13.24 28.22 19.20
CA LEU A 294 12.17 27.92 18.24
C LEU A 294 11.49 29.21 17.77
N LYS A 295 11.28 29.35 16.46
CA LYS A 295 10.41 30.41 15.92
C LYS A 295 8.94 30.02 16.15
N ASN A 296 8.13 30.98 16.64
CA ASN A 296 6.69 30.86 16.92
C ASN A 296 6.30 29.98 18.12
N THR A 297 6.95 30.17 19.28
CA THR A 297 6.65 29.49 20.56
C THR A 297 5.31 29.85 21.23
N SER A 298 4.63 30.87 20.73
CA SER A 298 3.34 31.34 21.23
C SER A 298 2.31 31.39 20.11
N SER A 299 1.11 30.87 20.35
CA SER A 299 -0.04 31.04 19.46
C SER A 299 -1.19 31.69 20.20
N ASN A 300 -1.74 32.75 19.62
CA ASN A 300 -2.97 33.37 20.11
C ASN A 300 -4.14 32.55 19.59
N ILE A 301 -4.77 31.78 20.48
CA ILE A 301 -6.00 31.06 20.18
C ILE A 301 -7.13 32.06 20.42
N LYS A 302 -7.82 32.46 19.34
CA LYS A 302 -9.00 33.31 19.42
C LYS A 302 -10.22 32.42 19.61
N ILE A 303 -10.76 32.37 20.82
CA ILE A 303 -11.99 31.63 21.09
C ILE A 303 -13.16 32.60 21.03
N ARG A 304 -13.95 32.45 19.96
CA ARG A 304 -15.31 32.96 19.90
C ARG A 304 -16.22 31.90 20.46
N PHE A 305 -16.95 32.22 21.52
CA PHE A 305 -18.01 31.36 22.04
C PHE A 305 -19.22 31.45 21.10
N ASN A 306 -19.18 30.60 20.06
CA ASN A 306 -20.31 30.30 19.20
C ASN A 306 -20.68 28.83 19.40
N VAL A 307 -21.98 28.51 19.34
CA VAL A 307 -22.50 27.16 19.59
C VAL A 307 -21.89 26.14 18.61
N LEU A 308 -21.50 24.97 19.13
CA LEU A 308 -20.46 24.08 18.58
C LEU A 308 -20.96 23.02 17.56
N SER A 309 -20.02 22.51 16.75
CA SER A 309 -20.19 21.50 15.68
C SER A 309 -18.97 20.54 15.63
N VAL A 310 -19.10 19.30 15.13
CA VAL A 310 -17.98 18.32 15.06
C VAL A 310 -18.04 17.31 13.87
N ILE A 311 -17.16 17.52 12.84
CA ILE A 311 -16.34 16.51 12.05
C ILE A 311 -17.17 15.39 11.32
N PRO A 312 -16.66 14.31 10.62
CA PRO A 312 -15.51 14.01 9.72
C PRO A 312 -15.89 13.99 8.19
N ASP A 313 -15.30 13.17 7.30
CA ASP A 313 -13.98 13.31 6.62
C ASP A 313 -13.86 12.34 5.39
N THR A 314 -12.78 12.47 4.59
CA THR A 314 -12.29 11.61 3.47
C THR A 314 -13.06 11.52 2.13
N GLY A 315 -12.30 11.80 1.05
CA GLY A 315 -12.08 10.74 0.06
C GLY A 315 -13.15 10.47 -1.03
N SER A 316 -14.11 11.35 -1.29
CA SER A 316 -14.96 11.25 -2.50
C SER A 316 -15.40 12.62 -3.00
N ARG A 317 -15.37 12.82 -4.34
CA ARG A 317 -15.65 14.12 -5.00
C ARG A 317 -17.16 14.40 -5.14
N ALA A 318 -17.92 14.17 -4.08
CA ALA A 318 -19.31 14.61 -3.98
C ALA A 318 -19.35 16.01 -3.34
N ALA A 319 -20.13 16.92 -3.92
CA ALA A 319 -20.45 18.20 -3.30
C ALA A 319 -21.68 17.99 -2.40
N PHE A 320 -21.42 17.79 -1.11
CA PHE A 320 -22.46 17.71 -0.08
C PHE A 320 -22.90 19.11 0.33
N PHE A 321 -24.22 19.34 0.37
CA PHE A 321 -24.84 20.44 1.10
C PHE A 321 -25.50 19.83 2.34
N ASN A 322 -24.95 20.09 3.52
CA ASN A 322 -25.21 19.25 4.69
C ASN A 322 -26.04 19.92 5.81
N GLU A 323 -26.29 21.23 5.77
CA GLU A 323 -26.96 21.94 6.86
C GLU A 323 -27.88 23.08 6.38
N LEU A 324 -29.09 23.08 6.94
CA LEU A 324 -30.07 24.17 6.96
C LEU A 324 -30.41 24.43 8.43
N ASN A 325 -30.74 25.68 8.77
CA ASN A 325 -31.30 25.99 10.09
C ASN A 325 -32.71 25.39 10.21
N ASN A 326 -33.14 25.06 11.43
CA ASN A 326 -34.46 24.48 11.72
C ASN A 326 -35.65 25.42 11.35
N ASP A 327 -35.39 26.69 11.00
CA ASP A 327 -36.39 27.59 10.44
C ASP A 327 -36.51 27.50 8.90
N GLY A 328 -35.64 26.75 8.23
CA GLY A 328 -35.48 26.61 6.78
C GLY A 328 -34.40 27.49 6.15
N SER A 329 -33.73 28.38 6.89
CA SER A 329 -32.74 29.31 6.34
C SER A 329 -31.37 28.66 6.07
N LEU A 330 -30.71 29.08 4.99
CA LEU A 330 -29.36 28.60 4.64
C LEU A 330 -28.33 29.11 5.64
N VAL A 331 -27.50 28.19 6.17
CA VAL A 331 -26.38 28.52 7.05
C VAL A 331 -25.31 29.28 6.27
N ASP A 332 -24.95 30.50 6.72
CA ASP A 332 -24.04 31.41 5.98
C ASP A 332 -22.58 30.90 5.86
N ASN A 333 -22.28 29.75 6.47
CA ASN A 333 -21.00 29.04 6.37
C ASN A 333 -20.75 28.42 4.98
N PHE A 334 -21.77 28.24 4.12
CA PHE A 334 -21.61 27.60 2.79
C PHE A 334 -21.18 28.54 1.63
N ARG A 335 -20.78 29.78 1.91
CA ARG A 335 -20.37 30.76 0.87
C ARG A 335 -19.13 30.40 0.04
N ARG A 336 -18.46 29.26 0.24
CA ARG A 336 -17.14 28.97 -0.38
C ARG A 336 -16.90 27.52 -0.84
N SER A 337 -17.91 26.86 -1.40
CA SER A 337 -17.70 25.68 -2.25
C SER A 337 -17.02 26.07 -3.58
N TYR A 338 -15.69 26.10 -3.57
CA TYR A 338 -14.87 26.35 -4.77
C TYR A 338 -14.68 25.04 -5.54
N LEU A 339 -15.44 24.85 -6.62
CA LEU A 339 -15.13 23.81 -7.60
C LEU A 339 -13.91 24.27 -8.42
N ARG A 340 -12.72 23.86 -7.97
CA ARG A 340 -11.49 24.01 -8.74
C ARG A 340 -11.45 22.92 -9.81
N PHE A 341 -11.67 23.30 -11.07
CA PHE A 341 -11.22 22.51 -12.19
C PHE A 341 -9.70 22.64 -12.27
N GLU A 342 -9.00 21.79 -11.52
CA GLU A 342 -7.60 21.52 -11.83
C GLU A 342 -7.58 20.82 -13.18
N THR A 343 -6.98 21.45 -14.18
CA THR A 343 -6.77 20.91 -15.53
C THR A 343 -5.68 19.83 -15.48
N GLY A 344 -5.93 18.77 -14.72
CA GLY A 344 -5.09 17.60 -14.54
C GLY A 344 -5.19 16.62 -15.70
N SER A 345 -5.09 17.12 -16.93
CA SER A 345 -4.78 16.38 -18.15
C SER A 345 -4.59 17.38 -19.28
N SER A 346 -3.35 17.68 -19.62
CA SER A 346 -3.02 18.37 -20.86
C SER A 346 -3.30 17.45 -22.05
N ILE A 347 -4.48 17.57 -22.65
CA ILE A 347 -4.69 17.12 -24.02
C ILE A 347 -4.49 18.37 -24.90
N ALA A 348 -3.25 18.54 -25.38
CA ALA A 348 -2.81 19.61 -26.29
C ALA A 348 -2.81 21.06 -25.74
N GLY A 349 -2.33 21.28 -24.50
CA GLY A 349 -1.77 22.58 -24.08
C GLY A 349 -2.74 23.76 -23.85
N THR A 350 -4.04 23.59 -24.08
CA THR A 350 -5.05 24.64 -23.84
C THR A 350 -5.57 24.64 -22.40
N THR A 351 -5.35 25.75 -21.68
CA THR A 351 -5.99 26.01 -20.38
C THR A 351 -7.49 26.24 -20.57
N LEU A 352 -8.31 25.30 -20.09
CA LEU A 352 -9.76 25.42 -20.12
C LEU A 352 -10.21 26.65 -19.33
N SER A 353 -10.92 27.55 -20.01
CA SER A 353 -11.28 28.87 -19.49
C SER A 353 -12.78 29.14 -19.62
N PHE A 354 -13.36 29.84 -18.65
CA PHE A 354 -14.74 30.29 -18.67
C PHE A 354 -14.93 31.53 -19.56
N THR A 355 -16.14 31.70 -20.10
CA THR A 355 -16.49 32.80 -21.00
C THR A 355 -16.12 34.18 -20.45
N THR A 356 -15.64 35.07 -21.31
CA THR A 356 -15.40 36.48 -20.98
C THR A 356 -16.69 37.31 -20.94
N GLY A 357 -17.80 36.78 -21.47
CA GLY A 357 -19.12 37.42 -21.43
C GLY A 357 -19.76 37.49 -20.04
N VAL A 358 -19.17 36.80 -19.04
CA VAL A 358 -19.52 36.91 -17.62
C VAL A 358 -18.33 37.47 -16.86
N ALA A 359 -18.53 38.55 -16.10
CA ALA A 359 -17.48 39.19 -15.30
C ALA A 359 -17.10 38.34 -14.07
N ASP A 360 -15.90 38.56 -13.53
CA ASP A 360 -15.50 37.92 -12.27
C ASP A 360 -16.34 38.47 -11.10
N ASN A 361 -16.82 37.56 -10.25
CA ASN A 361 -17.85 37.76 -9.22
C ASN A 361 -19.28 38.00 -9.74
N ALA A 362 -19.56 37.85 -11.04
CA ALA A 362 -20.93 37.83 -11.57
C ALA A 362 -21.50 36.40 -11.65
N ASP A 363 -22.83 36.31 -11.56
CA ASP A 363 -23.56 35.05 -11.68
C ASP A 363 -23.70 34.61 -13.14
N PHE A 364 -23.48 33.32 -13.39
CA PHE A 364 -23.84 32.67 -14.65
C PHE A 364 -25.37 32.56 -14.75
N THR A 365 -25.91 32.81 -15.94
CA THR A 365 -27.36 32.69 -16.23
C THR A 365 -27.78 31.21 -16.36
N VAL A 366 -28.84 30.82 -15.64
CA VAL A 366 -29.51 29.52 -15.78
C VAL A 366 -30.02 29.33 -17.21
N ASN A 367 -30.06 28.08 -17.67
CA ASN A 367 -30.39 27.61 -19.02
C ASN A 367 -29.42 28.04 -20.14
N THR A 368 -28.82 29.23 -20.05
CA THR A 368 -27.76 29.68 -20.97
C THR A 368 -26.42 29.00 -20.66
N HIS A 369 -25.97 29.04 -19.41
CA HIS A 369 -24.64 28.59 -19.00
C HIS A 369 -24.66 27.27 -18.21
N TYR A 370 -25.73 27.00 -17.46
CA TYR A 370 -25.95 25.71 -16.79
C TYR A 370 -27.44 25.42 -16.65
N ALA A 371 -27.82 24.16 -16.57
CA ALA A 371 -29.19 23.73 -16.31
C ALA A 371 -29.21 22.59 -15.28
N VAL A 372 -30.31 22.46 -14.54
CA VAL A 372 -30.61 21.21 -13.83
C VAL A 372 -31.34 20.29 -14.81
N VAL A 373 -30.82 19.09 -15.00
CA VAL A 373 -31.30 18.15 -16.03
C VAL A 373 -31.93 16.87 -15.47
N GLU A 374 -31.70 16.57 -14.19
CA GLU A 374 -32.35 15.48 -13.46
C GLU A 374 -32.58 15.93 -12.02
N GLY A 375 -33.67 15.46 -11.40
CA GLY A 375 -34.07 15.88 -10.05
C GLY A 375 -34.59 17.31 -9.97
N SER A 376 -34.89 17.76 -8.76
CA SER A 376 -35.41 19.10 -8.46
C SER A 376 -34.51 19.81 -7.45
N ILE A 377 -34.37 21.14 -7.62
CA ILE A 377 -33.80 22.00 -6.59
C ILE A 377 -34.82 22.09 -5.44
N PRO A 378 -34.39 22.08 -4.17
CA PRO A 378 -35.29 22.25 -3.03
C PRO A 378 -36.17 23.49 -3.12
N ALA A 379 -37.46 23.33 -2.83
CA ALA A 379 -38.46 24.39 -2.84
C ALA A 379 -38.02 25.58 -1.95
N GLY A 380 -38.22 26.81 -2.44
CA GLY A 380 -37.76 28.04 -1.77
C GLY A 380 -36.27 28.38 -1.94
N THR A 381 -35.47 27.51 -2.56
CA THR A 381 -34.07 27.79 -2.91
C THR A 381 -33.86 27.94 -4.43
N THR A 382 -32.77 28.59 -4.80
CA THR A 382 -32.33 28.81 -6.19
C THR A 382 -30.86 28.44 -6.33
N LEU A 383 -30.50 27.64 -7.34
CA LEU A 383 -29.10 27.31 -7.62
C LEU A 383 -28.41 28.51 -8.28
N LYS A 384 -27.25 28.91 -7.74
CA LYS A 384 -26.38 29.94 -8.29
C LYS A 384 -24.97 29.41 -8.52
N LEU A 385 -24.43 29.71 -9.70
CA LEU A 385 -23.01 29.56 -10.03
C LEU A 385 -22.45 30.96 -10.29
N THR A 386 -21.46 31.40 -9.52
CA THR A 386 -20.78 32.70 -9.67
C THR A 386 -19.37 32.49 -10.18
N LYS A 387 -18.97 33.20 -11.24
CA LYS A 387 -17.59 33.18 -11.73
C LYS A 387 -16.65 33.81 -10.70
N ILE A 388 -15.48 33.22 -10.47
CA ILE A 388 -14.47 33.71 -9.51
C ILE A 388 -13.17 34.10 -10.22
N SER A 389 -12.84 33.42 -11.30
CA SER A 389 -11.78 33.80 -12.25
C SER A 389 -12.01 33.11 -13.59
N SER A 390 -11.11 33.33 -14.56
CA SER A 390 -11.06 32.58 -15.82
C SER A 390 -11.08 31.05 -15.68
N SER A 391 -10.68 30.48 -14.54
CA SER A 391 -10.63 29.03 -14.31
C SER A 391 -11.31 28.55 -13.03
N LYS A 392 -12.13 29.41 -12.38
CA LYS A 392 -12.84 29.07 -11.14
C LYS A 392 -14.26 29.63 -11.15
N PHE A 393 -15.21 28.82 -10.65
CA PHE A 393 -16.51 29.31 -10.19
C PHE A 393 -16.83 28.78 -8.79
N ARG A 394 -17.80 29.41 -8.15
CA ARG A 394 -18.39 29.03 -6.87
C ARG A 394 -19.82 28.59 -7.13
N MET A 395 -20.25 27.50 -6.49
CA MET A 395 -21.64 27.03 -6.56
C MET A 395 -22.28 27.08 -5.18
N PHE A 396 -23.51 27.58 -5.09
CA PHE A 396 -24.30 27.59 -3.87
C PHE A 396 -25.80 27.58 -4.17
N LEU A 397 -26.59 27.08 -3.22
CA LEU A 397 -28.02 27.38 -3.18
C LEU A 397 -28.20 28.75 -2.50
N ASN A 398 -29.24 29.49 -2.92
CA ASN A 398 -29.57 30.81 -2.41
C ASN A 398 -31.09 30.91 -2.20
N GLY A 399 -31.53 31.35 -1.02
CA GLY A 399 -32.95 31.39 -0.63
C GLY A 399 -33.17 30.75 0.73
N LYS A 400 -34.39 30.26 0.96
CA LYS A 400 -34.82 29.64 2.22
C LYS A 400 -35.61 28.39 1.88
N ALA A 401 -35.11 27.22 2.26
CA ALA A 401 -35.78 25.96 1.96
C ALA A 401 -37.16 25.92 2.63
N THR A 402 -38.16 25.39 1.92
CA THR A 402 -39.48 25.15 2.50
C THR A 402 -39.39 24.04 3.56
N SER A 403 -39.99 24.27 4.73
CA SER A 403 -40.07 23.28 5.79
C SER A 403 -40.77 22.01 5.32
N HIS A 404 -40.18 20.87 5.67
CA HIS A 404 -40.59 19.51 5.40
C HIS A 404 -40.80 18.80 6.75
N THR A 405 -41.55 17.71 6.76
CA THR A 405 -41.98 17.03 8.01
C THR A 405 -41.13 15.84 8.43
N ASN A 406 -40.15 15.45 7.62
CA ASN A 406 -39.16 14.40 7.90
C ASN A 406 -37.88 14.70 7.10
N ALA A 407 -36.73 14.27 7.59
CA ALA A 407 -35.45 14.24 6.85
C ALA A 407 -35.56 13.62 5.43
N ASP A 408 -35.55 14.45 4.39
CA ASP A 408 -35.80 14.07 2.99
C ASP A 408 -34.62 14.39 2.05
N SER A 409 -33.51 13.66 2.20
CA SER A 409 -32.30 13.86 1.37
C SER A 409 -32.59 13.84 -0.14
N THR A 410 -32.33 14.97 -0.83
CA THR A 410 -32.59 15.14 -2.27
C THR A 410 -31.30 15.11 -3.09
N SER A 411 -31.41 14.82 -4.38
CA SER A 411 -30.29 15.02 -5.31
C SER A 411 -30.76 15.50 -6.69
N PHE A 412 -29.94 16.34 -7.32
CA PHE A 412 -30.18 16.86 -8.66
C PHE A 412 -28.88 16.89 -9.48
N VAL A 413 -28.98 16.78 -10.80
CA VAL A 413 -27.83 16.81 -11.71
C VAL A 413 -27.75 18.15 -12.40
N VAL A 414 -26.60 18.82 -12.26
CA VAL A 414 -26.27 20.06 -12.94
C VAL A 414 -25.47 19.73 -14.19
N GLU A 415 -25.92 20.25 -15.34
CA GLU A 415 -25.18 20.24 -16.60
C GLU A 415 -24.62 21.64 -16.90
N LEU A 416 -23.30 21.74 -17.09
CA LEU A 416 -22.64 22.94 -17.60
C LEU A 416 -22.77 22.98 -19.13
N LYS A 417 -23.36 24.06 -19.65
CA LYS A 417 -23.57 24.28 -21.08
C LYS A 417 -22.34 24.90 -21.73
N ASP A 418 -22.22 24.72 -23.05
CA ASP A 418 -21.05 25.14 -23.82
C ASP A 418 -20.79 26.66 -23.74
N ALA A 419 -21.84 27.48 -23.61
CA ALA A 419 -21.72 28.94 -23.45
C ALA A 419 -21.08 29.39 -22.12
N MET A 420 -20.91 28.49 -21.13
CA MET A 420 -20.15 28.77 -19.91
C MET A 420 -18.64 28.89 -20.18
N PHE A 421 -18.16 28.26 -21.24
CA PHE A 421 -16.74 28.15 -21.59
C PHE A 421 -16.35 29.22 -22.63
N ALA A 422 -15.05 29.48 -22.78
CA ALA A 422 -14.54 30.43 -23.75
C ALA A 422 -14.81 29.96 -25.19
N THR A 423 -15.10 30.90 -26.09
CA THR A 423 -15.33 30.64 -27.52
C THR A 423 -14.16 29.85 -28.12
N GLY A 424 -14.47 28.75 -28.82
CA GLY A 424 -13.46 27.85 -29.37
C GLY A 424 -12.97 26.74 -28.41
N THR A 425 -13.56 26.59 -27.22
CA THR A 425 -13.29 25.44 -26.35
C THR A 425 -13.75 24.14 -27.01
N ASP A 426 -12.85 23.16 -27.12
CA ASP A 426 -13.16 21.82 -27.62
C ASP A 426 -13.96 21.03 -26.57
N MET A 427 -15.28 21.08 -26.70
CA MET A 427 -16.23 20.47 -25.75
C MET A 427 -16.16 18.94 -25.70
N THR A 428 -15.47 18.28 -26.65
CA THR A 428 -15.23 16.83 -26.60
C THR A 428 -14.20 16.44 -25.53
N LYS A 429 -13.32 17.36 -25.14
CA LYS A 429 -12.28 17.18 -24.12
C LYS A 429 -12.72 17.60 -22.71
N VAL A 430 -13.95 18.10 -22.56
CA VAL A 430 -14.49 18.59 -21.28
C VAL A 430 -15.26 17.47 -20.57
N TYR A 431 -14.54 16.71 -19.75
CA TYR A 431 -15.10 15.69 -18.87
C TYR A 431 -15.76 16.30 -17.63
N GLY A 432 -16.79 15.64 -17.08
CA GLY A 432 -17.47 16.11 -15.86
C GLY A 432 -18.42 17.29 -16.05
N ARG A 433 -18.88 17.57 -17.28
CA ARG A 433 -19.91 18.61 -17.56
C ARG A 433 -21.24 18.35 -16.85
N LYS A 434 -21.57 17.09 -16.58
CA LYS A 434 -22.68 16.68 -15.71
C LYS A 434 -22.13 16.19 -14.39
N PHE A 435 -22.64 16.71 -13.28
CA PHE A 435 -22.32 16.23 -11.94
C PHE A 435 -23.56 16.26 -11.05
N ARG A 436 -23.66 15.28 -10.15
CA ARG A 436 -24.76 15.15 -9.20
C ARG A 436 -24.44 15.91 -7.91
N VAL A 437 -25.40 16.68 -7.46
CA VAL A 437 -25.40 17.41 -6.18
C VAL A 437 -26.32 16.66 -5.23
N TYR A 438 -25.87 16.49 -3.99
CA TYR A 438 -26.66 15.90 -2.90
C TYR A 438 -26.93 16.97 -1.86
N VAL A 439 -28.19 17.12 -1.46
CA VAL A 439 -28.64 18.05 -0.43
C VAL A 439 -29.33 17.23 0.65
N ASN A 440 -28.68 17.10 1.79
CA ASN A 440 -29.19 16.36 2.92
C ASN A 440 -29.98 17.31 3.81
N PHE A 441 -31.16 16.86 4.22
CA PHE A 441 -32.04 17.54 5.16
C PHE A 441 -32.02 16.74 6.46
N ASN A 442 -31.66 17.39 7.56
CA ASN A 442 -31.63 16.81 8.89
C ASN A 442 -32.70 17.53 9.74
N ASP A 443 -33.48 16.77 10.50
CA ASP A 443 -34.44 17.27 11.50
C ASP A 443 -33.73 17.86 12.75
#